data_AF-A0A6N8G2H1-F1
#
_entry.id   AF-A0A6N8G2H1-F1
#
_cell.length_a   1.000
_cell.length_b   1.000
_cell.length_c   1.000
_cell.angle_alpha   90.00
_cell.angle_beta   90.00
_cell.angle_gamma   90.00
#
_symmetry.space_group_name_H-M   'P 1'
#
loop_
_entity.id
_entity.type
_entity.pdbx_description
1 polymer ?
#
loop_
_entity_poly.entity_id
_entity_poly.type
_entity_poly.pdbx_seq_one_letter_code
_entity_poly.pdbx_strand_id
1 'polypeptide(L)'
;MATSDQVAEADHTVRPSPEFRRLTRVMHVLGQADPSPEQYAAECAAACRTVAGHARDAADLARLLDVLGIPLPGRPAPAPAAPDPGAHGTRRGYQRHLREGSEPCEACREANRRKAQRAVGTPGATRRLRPIVHGTTRGYRQHWYRNEAACAACLAAIREDWRRREAARRTRRAGGAA
;
A
#
# COMPACT_ATOMS: atom_id res chain seq x y z
N MET A 1 -38.80 2.64 34.75
CA MET A 1 -37.34 2.46 34.67
C MET A 1 -37.05 1.42 33.59
N ALA A 2 -36.74 1.86 32.38
CA ALA A 2 -36.22 1.00 31.31
C ALA A 2 -35.13 1.82 30.61
N THR A 3 -33.93 1.28 30.60
CA THR A 3 -32.67 1.94 30.24
C THR A 3 -32.43 1.88 28.73
N SER A 4 -32.18 3.06 28.16
CA SER A 4 -31.25 3.36 27.06
C SER A 4 -30.99 2.27 26.00
N ASP A 5 -31.65 2.43 24.86
CA ASP A 5 -31.16 1.98 23.55
C ASP A 5 -29.81 2.64 23.23
N GLN A 6 -28.75 1.84 23.16
CA GLN A 6 -27.49 2.21 22.52
C GLN A 6 -27.36 1.45 21.20
N VAL A 7 -27.69 2.12 20.11
CA VAL A 7 -27.33 1.68 18.76
C VAL A 7 -25.83 1.88 18.56
N ALA A 8 -25.11 0.78 18.41
CA ALA A 8 -23.69 0.78 18.09
C ALA A 8 -23.49 1.32 16.67
N GLU A 9 -22.89 2.51 16.55
CA GLU A 9 -22.36 3.03 15.30
C GLU A 9 -21.21 2.12 14.83
N ALA A 10 -21.50 1.28 13.84
CA ALA A 10 -20.47 0.49 13.17
C ALA A 10 -19.65 1.42 12.27
N ASP A 11 -18.40 1.66 12.65
CA ASP A 11 -17.43 2.43 11.87
C ASP A 11 -17.04 1.64 10.60
N HIS A 12 -17.75 1.94 9.51
CA HIS A 12 -17.56 1.32 8.20
C HIS A 12 -16.48 2.06 7.41
N THR A 13 -15.21 1.93 7.82
CA THR A 13 -14.08 2.36 6.98
C THR A 13 -13.88 1.37 5.82
N VAL A 14 -14.72 1.48 4.80
CA VAL A 14 -14.63 0.68 3.57
C VAL A 14 -13.34 1.06 2.85
N ARG A 15 -12.36 0.15 2.84
CA ARG A 15 -11.12 0.35 2.10
C ARG A 15 -11.41 0.31 0.60
N PRO A 16 -11.02 1.34 -0.19
CA PRO A 16 -11.28 1.37 -1.61
C PRO A 16 -10.54 0.23 -2.33
N SER A 17 -11.20 -0.31 -3.34
CA SER A 17 -10.74 -1.44 -4.15
C SER A 17 -9.42 -1.10 -4.89
N PRO A 18 -8.65 -2.11 -5.33
CA PRO A 18 -7.42 -1.89 -6.08
C PRO A 18 -7.64 -1.15 -7.42
N GLU A 19 -8.80 -1.32 -8.04
CA GLU A 19 -9.18 -0.67 -9.29
C GLU A 19 -9.49 0.81 -9.08
N PHE A 20 -10.19 1.15 -8.00
CA PHE A 20 -10.42 2.53 -7.59
C PHE A 20 -9.09 3.28 -7.46
N ARG A 21 -8.10 2.70 -6.76
CA ARG A 21 -6.76 3.30 -6.59
C ARG A 21 -5.97 3.51 -7.89
N ARG A 22 -6.24 2.72 -8.94
CA ARG A 22 -5.58 2.91 -10.25
C ARG A 22 -6.19 4.10 -11.00
N LEU A 23 -7.51 4.25 -10.94
CA LEU A 23 -8.23 5.41 -11.50
C LEU A 23 -7.85 6.72 -10.77
N THR A 24 -7.79 6.69 -9.43
CA THR A 24 -7.36 7.85 -8.60
C THR A 24 -5.99 8.36 -9.05
N ARG A 25 -5.06 7.44 -9.39
CA ARG A 25 -3.71 7.80 -9.82
C ARG A 25 -3.65 8.46 -11.20
N VAL A 26 -4.59 8.14 -12.10
CA VAL A 26 -4.68 8.76 -13.43
C VAL A 26 -5.34 10.14 -13.33
N MET A 27 -6.34 10.31 -12.46
CA MET A 27 -7.00 11.61 -12.26
C MET A 27 -6.10 12.62 -11.53
N HIS A 28 -5.26 12.16 -10.61
CA HIS A 28 -4.28 13.02 -9.91
C HIS A 28 -3.22 13.63 -10.86
N VAL A 29 -2.96 13.01 -12.00
CA VAL A 29 -2.05 13.56 -13.04
C VAL A 29 -2.70 14.74 -13.79
N LEU A 30 -4.04 14.84 -13.79
CA LEU A 30 -4.79 15.91 -14.45
C LEU A 30 -5.17 17.06 -13.49
N GLY A 31 -4.74 17.02 -12.23
CA GLY A 31 -4.99 18.08 -11.26
C GLY A 31 -6.46 18.23 -10.83
N GLN A 32 -7.32 17.27 -11.18
CA GLN A 32 -8.69 17.23 -10.68
C GLN A 32 -8.71 16.59 -9.30
N ALA A 33 -9.48 17.18 -8.39
CA ALA A 33 -9.73 16.57 -7.09
C ALA A 33 -10.35 15.18 -7.29
N ASP A 34 -9.92 14.21 -6.48
CA ASP A 34 -10.52 12.89 -6.52
C ASP A 34 -12.02 13.03 -6.22
N PRO A 35 -12.90 12.52 -7.10
CA PRO A 35 -14.34 12.63 -6.88
C PRO A 35 -14.68 11.95 -5.56
N SER A 36 -15.57 12.57 -4.78
CA SER A 36 -16.08 11.95 -3.58
C SER A 36 -16.76 10.61 -3.94
N PRO A 37 -16.85 9.64 -3.01
CA PRO A 37 -17.57 8.39 -3.27
C PRO A 37 -19.00 8.61 -3.77
N GLU A 38 -19.66 9.67 -3.29
CA GLU A 38 -21.00 10.08 -3.73
C GLU A 38 -21.03 10.61 -5.16
N GLN A 39 -20.05 11.44 -5.55
CA GLN A 39 -19.91 11.94 -6.92
C GLN A 39 -19.66 10.79 -7.89
N TYR A 40 -18.77 9.87 -7.54
CA TYR A 40 -18.51 8.67 -8.36
C TYR A 40 -19.76 7.80 -8.51
N ALA A 41 -20.54 7.61 -7.44
CA ALA A 41 -21.79 6.86 -7.51
C ALA A 41 -22.84 7.57 -8.39
N ALA A 42 -22.94 8.90 -8.29
CA ALA A 42 -23.85 9.70 -9.12
C ALA A 42 -23.48 9.64 -10.61
N GLU A 43 -22.19 9.72 -10.93
CA GLU A 43 -21.67 9.57 -12.29
C GLU A 43 -21.93 8.16 -12.84
N CYS A 44 -21.67 7.10 -12.06
CA CYS A 44 -21.98 5.73 -12.46
C CYS A 44 -23.48 5.55 -12.72
N ALA A 45 -24.34 6.12 -11.88
CA ALA A 45 -25.79 6.07 -12.06
C ALA A 45 -26.25 6.83 -13.32
N ALA A 46 -25.63 7.97 -13.63
CA ALA A 46 -25.90 8.71 -14.86
C ALA A 46 -25.47 7.92 -16.11
N ALA A 47 -24.28 7.34 -16.10
CA ALA A 47 -23.80 6.49 -17.19
C ALA A 47 -24.70 5.26 -17.39
N CYS A 48 -25.15 4.61 -16.31
CA CYS A 48 -26.10 3.50 -16.38
C CYS A 48 -27.41 3.91 -17.07
N ARG A 49 -27.97 5.09 -16.76
CA ARG A 49 -29.20 5.60 -17.40
C ARG A 49 -29.01 5.82 -18.90
N THR A 50 -27.88 6.40 -19.30
CA THR A 50 -27.57 6.61 -20.72
C THR A 50 -27.48 5.28 -21.46
N VAL A 51 -26.75 4.30 -20.92
CA VAL A 51 -26.61 2.97 -21.53
C VAL A 51 -27.96 2.24 -21.60
N ALA A 52 -28.79 2.36 -20.56
CA ALA A 52 -30.13 1.75 -20.53
C ALA A 52 -31.04 2.26 -21.66
N GLY A 53 -30.92 3.51 -22.08
CA GLY A 53 -31.66 4.05 -23.23
C GLY A 53 -31.29 3.43 -24.59
N HIS A 54 -30.13 2.76 -24.67
CA HIS A 54 -29.64 2.09 -25.87
C HIS A 54 -29.75 0.57 -25.83
N ALA A 55 -30.06 -0.01 -24.66
CA ALA A 55 -30.19 -1.44 -24.50
C ALA A 55 -31.54 -1.94 -25.03
N ARG A 56 -31.54 -3.07 -25.75
CA ARG A 56 -32.78 -3.67 -26.27
C ARG A 56 -33.55 -4.45 -25.20
N ASP A 57 -32.81 -5.02 -24.25
CA ASP A 57 -33.32 -5.80 -23.14
C ASP A 57 -32.33 -5.78 -21.96
N ALA A 58 -32.69 -6.44 -20.86
CA ALA A 58 -31.88 -6.48 -19.64
C ALA A 58 -30.54 -7.22 -19.81
N ALA A 59 -30.49 -8.24 -20.68
CA ALA A 59 -29.25 -8.97 -20.95
C ALA A 59 -28.28 -8.11 -21.79
N ASP A 60 -28.83 -7.34 -22.73
CA ASP A 60 -28.09 -6.38 -23.54
C ASP A 60 -27.51 -5.24 -22.69
N LEU A 61 -28.29 -4.71 -21.75
CA LEU A 61 -27.82 -3.73 -20.76
C LEU A 61 -26.65 -4.27 -19.94
N ALA A 62 -26.76 -5.51 -19.41
CA ALA A 62 -25.69 -6.12 -18.63
C ALA A 62 -24.39 -6.29 -19.44
N ARG A 63 -24.48 -6.67 -20.72
CA ARG A 63 -23.31 -6.76 -21.62
C ARG A 63 -22.68 -5.41 -21.89
N LEU A 64 -23.48 -4.38 -22.18
CA LEU A 64 -22.95 -3.05 -22.46
C LEU A 64 -22.25 -2.44 -21.23
N LEU A 65 -22.81 -2.63 -20.03
CA LEU A 65 -22.18 -2.16 -18.79
C LEU A 65 -20.85 -2.89 -18.51
N ASP A 66 -20.79 -4.20 -18.76
CA ASP A 66 -19.56 -5.00 -18.61
C ASP A 66 -18.44 -4.54 -19.56
N VAL A 67 -18.77 -4.32 -20.84
CA VAL A 67 -17.81 -3.81 -21.84
C VAL A 67 -17.26 -2.44 -21.47
N LEU A 68 -18.09 -1.59 -20.87
CA LEU A 68 -17.70 -0.24 -20.43
C LEU A 68 -17.02 -0.23 -19.05
N GLY A 69 -16.94 -1.38 -18.36
CA GLY A 69 -16.41 -1.46 -16.99
C GLY A 69 -17.23 -0.69 -15.96
N ILE A 70 -18.52 -0.46 -16.23
CA ILE A 70 -19.42 0.24 -15.31
C ILE A 70 -20.05 -0.81 -14.38
N PRO A 71 -19.79 -0.74 -13.06
CA PRO A 71 -20.37 -1.70 -12.13
C PRO A 71 -21.89 -1.53 -12.06
N LEU A 72 -22.62 -2.65 -12.13
CA LEU A 72 -24.07 -2.66 -11.94
C LEU A 72 -24.43 -2.19 -10.51
N PRO A 73 -25.31 -1.19 -10.35
CA PRO A 73 -25.77 -0.77 -9.03
C PRO A 73 -26.48 -1.93 -8.34
N GLY A 74 -26.09 -2.21 -7.09
CA GLY A 74 -26.67 -3.29 -6.29
C GLY A 74 -26.04 -4.68 -6.50
N ARG A 75 -25.10 -4.85 -7.44
CA ARG A 75 -24.26 -6.05 -7.45
C ARG A 75 -23.19 -5.87 -6.37
N PRO A 76 -23.19 -6.64 -5.27
CA PRO A 76 -22.10 -6.56 -4.31
C PRO A 76 -20.81 -6.85 -5.07
N ALA A 77 -19.77 -6.04 -4.84
CA ALA A 77 -18.44 -6.33 -5.35
C ALA A 77 -18.13 -7.80 -5.02
N PRO A 78 -17.60 -8.60 -5.97
CA PRO A 78 -17.30 -9.99 -5.68
C PRO A 78 -16.43 -10.00 -4.42
N ALA A 79 -16.93 -10.69 -3.39
CA ALA A 79 -16.20 -10.79 -2.14
C ALA A 79 -14.77 -11.22 -2.47
N PRO A 80 -13.73 -10.58 -1.90
CA PRO A 80 -12.36 -10.99 -2.19
C PRO A 80 -12.27 -12.48 -1.98
N ALA A 81 -11.86 -13.22 -3.02
CA ALA A 81 -11.80 -14.67 -2.99
C ALA A 81 -11.14 -15.10 -1.68
N ALA A 82 -11.82 -15.97 -0.93
CA ALA A 82 -11.34 -16.43 0.36
C ALA A 82 -9.87 -16.85 0.20
N PRO A 83 -8.96 -16.38 1.07
CA PRO A 83 -7.56 -16.74 0.95
C PRO A 83 -7.46 -18.26 0.99
N ASP A 84 -6.88 -18.82 -0.08
CA ASP A 84 -6.78 -20.25 -0.27
C ASP A 84 -6.18 -20.90 1.00
N PRO A 85 -6.95 -21.75 1.72
CA PRO A 85 -6.51 -22.28 3.01
C PRO A 85 -5.18 -23.05 2.89
N GLY A 86 -4.89 -23.60 1.71
CA GLY A 86 -3.70 -24.38 1.41
C GLY A 86 -2.42 -23.61 1.05
N ALA A 87 -2.37 -22.28 1.09
CA ALA A 87 -1.21 -21.52 0.59
C ALA A 87 0.04 -21.53 1.50
N HIS A 88 0.50 -22.70 1.93
CA HIS A 88 1.81 -22.94 2.53
C HIS A 88 2.91 -22.89 1.44
N GLY A 89 4.18 -22.82 1.83
CA GLY A 89 5.29 -22.70 0.86
C GLY A 89 5.43 -21.30 0.25
N THR A 90 4.75 -20.29 0.81
CA THR A 90 4.84 -18.89 0.36
C THR A 90 5.20 -17.97 1.53
N ARG A 91 5.73 -16.77 1.25
CA ARG A 91 5.94 -15.75 2.30
C ARG A 91 4.62 -15.37 2.98
N ARG A 92 3.51 -15.35 2.24
CA ARG A 92 2.19 -15.04 2.80
C ARG A 92 1.78 -16.10 3.82
N GLY A 93 2.03 -17.38 3.52
CA GLY A 93 1.86 -18.48 4.46
C GLY A 93 2.74 -18.33 5.71
N TYR A 94 4.03 -17.99 5.54
CA TYR A 94 4.92 -17.71 6.69
C TYR A 94 4.40 -16.57 7.57
N GLN A 95 3.96 -15.45 6.97
CA GLN A 95 3.39 -14.32 7.73
C GLN A 95 2.04 -14.65 8.37
N ARG A 96 1.27 -15.59 7.82
CA ARG A 96 0.05 -16.10 8.44
C ARG A 96 0.39 -16.84 9.74
N HIS A 97 1.32 -17.79 9.70
CA HIS A 97 1.80 -18.49 10.90
C HIS A 97 2.23 -17.52 12.02
N LEU A 98 3.01 -16.48 11.69
CA LEU A 98 3.44 -15.49 12.68
C LEU A 98 2.29 -14.66 13.27
N ARG A 99 1.25 -14.35 12.50
CA ARG A 99 0.08 -13.61 13.00
C ARG A 99 -0.80 -14.48 13.88
N GLU A 100 -0.90 -15.75 13.57
CA GLU A 100 -1.66 -16.75 14.32
C GLU A 100 -0.88 -17.28 15.54
N GLY A 101 0.41 -16.94 15.67
CA GLY A 101 1.27 -17.45 16.74
C GLY A 101 1.63 -18.93 16.61
N SER A 102 1.37 -19.56 15.46
CA SER A 102 1.71 -20.95 15.20
C SER A 102 3.13 -21.09 14.66
N GLU A 103 3.76 -22.25 14.88
CA GLU A 103 5.09 -22.51 14.33
C GLU A 103 5.02 -22.60 12.79
N PRO A 104 5.81 -21.82 12.04
CA PRO A 104 5.80 -21.91 10.59
C PRO A 104 6.29 -23.26 10.08
N CYS A 105 5.52 -23.87 9.17
CA CYS A 105 5.94 -25.12 8.54
C CYS A 105 7.24 -24.95 7.71
N GLU A 106 7.93 -26.05 7.44
CA GLU A 106 9.23 -26.03 6.76
C GLU A 106 9.16 -25.37 5.37
N ALA A 107 8.12 -25.67 4.58
CA ALA A 107 7.92 -25.05 3.27
C ALA A 107 7.80 -23.52 3.37
N CYS A 108 7.07 -23.00 4.37
CA CYS A 108 6.94 -21.57 4.63
C CYS A 108 8.27 -20.94 5.10
N ARG A 109 9.01 -21.63 5.97
CA ARG A 109 10.36 -21.20 6.41
C ARG A 109 11.30 -21.09 5.22
N GLU A 110 11.33 -22.10 4.35
CA GLU A 110 12.15 -22.13 3.15
C GLU A 110 11.79 -21.02 2.17
N ALA A 111 10.50 -20.79 1.93
CA ALA A 111 10.05 -19.68 1.09
C ALA A 111 10.50 -18.32 1.64
N ASN A 112 10.46 -18.14 2.97
CA ASN A 112 10.95 -16.93 3.60
C ASN A 112 12.47 -16.79 3.50
N ARG A 113 13.23 -17.89 3.70
CA ARG A 113 14.69 -17.92 3.50
C ARG A 113 15.09 -17.58 2.07
N ARG A 114 14.47 -18.20 1.06
CA ARG A 114 14.70 -17.90 -0.36
C ARG A 114 14.47 -16.43 -0.67
N LYS A 115 13.40 -15.84 -0.11
CA LYS A 115 13.16 -14.41 -0.29
C LYS A 115 14.19 -13.56 0.44
N ALA A 116 14.57 -13.92 1.66
CA ALA A 116 15.63 -13.24 2.40
C ALA A 116 16.95 -13.29 1.62
N GLN A 117 17.33 -14.44 1.08
CA GLN A 117 18.50 -14.60 0.21
C GLN A 117 18.41 -13.72 -1.04
N ARG A 118 17.25 -13.64 -1.71
CA ARG A 118 17.03 -12.72 -2.84
C ARG A 118 17.12 -11.23 -2.44
N ALA A 119 16.64 -10.88 -1.24
CA ALA A 119 16.68 -9.51 -0.72
C ALA A 119 18.08 -9.11 -0.22
N VAL A 120 18.83 -10.09 0.29
CA VAL A 120 20.25 -9.96 0.67
C VAL A 120 21.15 -10.06 -0.57
N GLY A 121 20.61 -10.53 -1.69
CA GLY A 121 21.22 -10.52 -3.00
C GLY A 121 21.89 -9.17 -3.24
N THR A 122 23.23 -9.22 -3.25
CA THR A 122 24.20 -8.22 -3.67
C THR A 122 23.52 -6.96 -4.20
N PRO A 123 23.49 -5.81 -3.49
CA PRO A 123 22.98 -4.56 -4.06
C PRO A 123 23.53 -4.47 -5.48
N GLY A 124 22.61 -4.46 -6.47
CA GLY A 124 22.95 -4.82 -7.85
C GLY A 124 24.27 -4.20 -8.25
N ALA A 125 25.14 -4.95 -8.94
CA ALA A 125 26.56 -4.61 -9.13
C ALA A 125 26.81 -3.11 -9.40
N THR A 126 25.92 -2.47 -10.15
CA THR A 126 25.89 -1.03 -10.44
C THR A 126 25.89 -0.12 -9.19
N ARG A 127 25.18 -0.45 -8.10
CA ARG A 127 25.24 0.32 -6.84
C ARG A 127 26.54 0.12 -6.09
N ARG A 128 27.12 -1.08 -6.14
CA ARG A 128 28.42 -1.35 -5.51
C ARG A 128 29.57 -0.70 -6.25
N LEU A 129 29.48 -0.45 -7.56
CA LEU A 129 30.58 0.12 -8.36
C LEU A 129 30.62 1.65 -8.40
N ARG A 130 29.55 2.36 -8.01
CA ARG A 130 29.55 3.84 -8.02
C ARG A 130 30.59 4.42 -7.07
N PRO A 131 31.43 5.39 -7.48
CA PRO A 131 32.33 6.08 -6.56
C PRO A 131 31.60 6.60 -5.32
N ILE A 132 32.25 6.54 -4.16
CA ILE A 132 31.67 7.02 -2.90
C ILE A 132 31.82 8.55 -2.86
N VAL A 133 30.70 9.26 -2.74
CA VAL A 133 30.70 10.71 -2.49
C VAL A 133 30.92 10.94 -0.99
N HIS A 134 32.18 11.13 -0.59
CA HIS A 134 32.58 11.33 0.81
C HIS A 134 32.03 12.64 1.40
N GLY A 135 31.98 12.72 2.72
CA GLY A 135 31.47 13.91 3.43
C GLY A 135 29.95 14.05 3.41
N THR A 136 29.22 12.98 3.03
CA THR A 136 27.75 12.98 2.97
C THR A 136 27.16 11.80 3.73
N THR A 137 25.91 11.93 4.19
CA THR A 137 25.17 10.80 4.79
C THR A 137 24.97 9.66 3.81
N ARG A 138 24.86 9.96 2.52
CA ARG A 138 24.81 8.97 1.44
C ARG A 138 26.11 8.19 1.32
N GLY A 139 27.25 8.87 1.40
CA GLY A 139 28.58 8.25 1.42
C GLY A 139 28.75 7.31 2.61
N TYR A 140 28.33 7.73 3.81
CA TYR A 140 28.32 6.87 5.01
C TYR A 140 27.52 5.57 4.78
N ARG A 141 26.29 5.67 4.25
CA ARG A 141 25.48 4.48 3.93
C ARG A 141 26.16 3.58 2.92
N GLN A 142 26.89 4.14 1.96
CA GLN A 142 27.59 3.37 0.95
C GLN A 142 28.74 2.54 1.54
N HIS A 143 29.52 3.09 2.48
CA HIS A 143 30.49 2.31 3.26
C HIS A 143 29.81 1.14 3.99
N TRP A 144 28.68 1.40 4.66
CA TRP A 144 27.92 0.35 5.36
C TRP A 144 27.45 -0.77 4.41
N TYR A 145 26.90 -0.43 3.24
CA TYR A 145 26.48 -1.43 2.24
C TYR A 145 27.63 -2.22 1.62
N ARG A 146 28.86 -1.67 1.63
CA ARG A 146 30.07 -2.33 1.15
C ARG A 146 30.81 -3.09 2.24
N ASN A 147 30.37 -3.01 3.50
CA ASN A 147 31.09 -3.52 4.67
C ASN A 147 32.52 -2.95 4.78
N GLU A 148 32.70 -1.68 4.42
CA GLU A 148 33.97 -0.95 4.55
C GLU A 148 33.93 -0.01 5.76
N ALA A 149 35.09 0.24 6.37
CA ALA A 149 35.21 1.26 7.41
C ALA A 149 34.90 2.65 6.83
N ALA A 150 33.97 3.38 7.45
CA ALA A 150 33.59 4.72 7.00
C ALA A 150 34.69 5.74 7.31
N CYS A 151 35.00 6.61 6.34
CA CYS A 151 35.99 7.67 6.56
C CYS A 151 35.49 8.75 7.54
N ALA A 152 36.42 9.53 8.10
CA ALA A 152 36.13 10.58 9.09
C ALA A 152 35.11 11.62 8.59
N ALA A 153 35.20 12.03 7.31
CA ALA A 153 34.26 12.98 6.71
C ALA A 153 32.82 12.44 6.68
N CYS A 154 32.63 11.18 6.30
CA CYS A 154 31.32 10.52 6.31
C CYS A 154 30.77 10.36 7.73
N LEU A 155 31.63 10.03 8.71
CA LEU A 155 31.26 9.96 10.13
C LEU A 155 30.87 11.31 10.72
N ALA A 156 31.54 12.40 10.32
CA ALA A 156 31.14 13.76 10.71
C ALA A 156 29.77 14.12 10.13
N ALA A 157 29.54 13.83 8.84
CA ALA A 157 28.28 14.12 8.16
C ALA A 157 27.07 13.41 8.78
N ILE A 158 27.20 12.13 9.19
CA ILE A 158 26.09 11.40 9.83
C ILE A 158 25.81 11.91 11.25
N ARG A 159 26.83 12.31 12.01
CA ARG A 159 26.67 12.95 13.32
C ARG A 159 25.91 14.27 13.19
N GLU A 160 26.25 15.07 12.19
CA GLU A 160 25.56 16.34 11.92
C GLU A 160 24.08 16.14 11.52
N ASP A 161 23.80 15.20 10.61
CA ASP A 161 22.43 14.85 10.25
C ASP A 161 21.62 14.37 11.45
N TRP A 162 22.23 13.60 12.36
CA TRP A 162 21.58 13.15 13.58
C TRP A 162 21.25 14.31 14.52
N ARG A 163 22.20 15.23 14.76
CA ARG A 163 21.96 16.46 15.54
C ARG A 163 20.81 17.29 14.96
N ARG A 164 20.81 17.50 13.63
CA ARG A 164 19.74 18.23 12.94
C ARG A 164 18.37 17.56 13.11
N ARG A 165 18.29 16.23 12.95
CA ARG A 165 17.03 15.49 13.15
C ARG A 165 16.54 15.57 14.58
N GLU A 166 17.43 15.51 15.55
CA GLU A 166 17.07 15.60 16.96
C GLU A 166 16.56 17.01 17.30
N ALA A 167 17.22 18.06 16.81
CA ALA A 167 16.73 19.42 16.91
C ALA A 167 15.31 19.57 16.32
N ALA A 168 15.08 19.05 15.11
CA ALA A 168 13.76 19.08 14.48
C ALA A 168 12.68 18.27 15.23
N ARG A 169 13.06 17.16 15.90
CA ARG A 169 12.14 16.43 16.78
C ARG A 169 11.77 17.25 18.01
N ARG A 170 12.74 17.92 18.63
CA ARG A 170 12.51 18.81 19.78
C ARG A 170 11.57 19.96 19.41
N THR A 171 11.79 20.63 18.27
CA THR A 171 10.90 21.69 17.79
C THR A 171 9.47 21.19 17.57
N ARG A 172 9.29 20.02 16.93
CA ARG A 172 7.95 19.44 16.74
C ARG A 172 7.24 19.08 18.04
N ARG A 173 7.98 18.59 19.05
CA ARG A 173 7.43 18.32 20.38
C ARG A 173 7.02 19.60 21.12
N ALA A 174 7.80 20.67 20.97
CA ALA A 174 7.48 21.96 21.56
C ALA A 174 6.28 22.64 20.87
N GLY A 175 6.19 22.55 19.53
CA GLY A 175 5.12 23.17 18.74
C GLY A 175 3.81 22.39 18.69
N GLY A 176 3.80 21.10 19.04
CA GLY A 176 2.57 20.29 19.16
C GLY A 176 1.94 20.32 20.56
N ALA A 177 2.44 21.17 21.45
CA ALA A 177 1.94 21.37 22.81
C ALA A 177 1.24 22.74 22.98
N ALA A 178 0.98 23.44 21.87
CA ALA A 178 0.20 24.68 21.79
C ALA A 178 -1.13 24.38 21.09
#